data_AF-A0A7S1FDI8-F1
#
_entry.id   AF-A0A7S1FDI8-F1
#
_cell.length_a   1.000
_cell.length_b   1.000
_cell.length_c   1.000
_cell.angle_alpha   90.00
_cell.angle_beta   90.00
_cell.angle_gamma   90.00
#
_symmetry.space_group_name_H-M   'P 1'
#
loop_
_entity.id
_entity.type
_entity.pdbx_description
1 polymer ?
#
loop_
_entity_poly.entity_id
_entity_poly.type
_entity_poly.pdbx_seq_one_letter_code
_entity_poly.pdbx_strand_id
1 'polypeptide(L)'
;KAEVVQGKGQFSCGHQCCDSKVELKSYEVNFKYVEAGTHQQALVKARLCDPCAYMLHYHRLAKRERRWSRGCYKRARTARVVSNIGSASDVGSESCSDDAGDG
;
A
#
# COMPACT_ATOMS: atom_id res chain seq x y z
N LYS A 1 10.58 -32.26 2.47
CA LYS A 1 10.08 -31.06 1.72
C LYS A 1 8.63 -31.33 1.34
N ALA A 2 7.65 -30.71 2.01
CA ALA A 2 6.21 -31.01 1.86
C ALA A 2 5.32 -29.75 1.79
N GLU A 3 5.90 -28.61 1.44
CA GLU A 3 5.23 -27.30 1.49
C GLU A 3 4.05 -27.21 0.51
N VAL A 4 4.11 -27.95 -0.61
CA VAL A 4 3.04 -28.03 -1.61
C VAL A 4 1.93 -29.02 -1.22
N VAL A 5 2.21 -29.98 -0.33
CA VAL A 5 1.25 -31.02 0.07
C VAL A 5 0.13 -30.46 0.94
N GLN A 6 0.39 -29.36 1.66
CA GLN A 6 -0.57 -28.74 2.58
C GLN A 6 -1.49 -27.69 1.94
N GLY A 7 -1.33 -27.37 0.65
CA GLY A 7 -2.22 -26.43 -0.06
C GLY A 7 -2.23 -24.99 0.50
N LYS A 8 -1.15 -24.57 1.18
CA LYS A 8 -1.02 -23.21 1.72
C LYS A 8 -1.10 -22.19 0.59
N GLY A 9 -1.99 -21.21 0.70
CA GLY A 9 -2.26 -20.22 -0.34
C GLY A 9 -3.41 -20.57 -1.29
N GLN A 10 -3.92 -21.80 -1.30
CA GLN A 10 -5.16 -22.17 -2.00
C GLN A 10 -6.33 -22.33 -1.03
N PHE A 11 -6.13 -23.12 0.04
CA PHE A 11 -7.15 -23.44 1.04
C PHE A 11 -6.88 -22.84 2.42
N SER A 12 -5.72 -22.20 2.61
CA SER A 12 -5.34 -21.49 3.83
C SER A 12 -4.61 -20.20 3.50
N CYS A 13 -4.47 -19.32 4.48
CA CYS A 13 -3.72 -18.07 4.36
C CYS A 13 -2.31 -18.35 3.85
N GLY A 14 -1.86 -17.54 2.89
CA GLY A 14 -0.53 -17.60 2.29
C GLY A 14 0.57 -16.97 3.15
N HIS A 15 0.24 -16.40 4.32
CA HIS A 15 1.24 -15.93 5.26
C HIS A 15 1.92 -17.11 5.97
N GLN A 16 3.24 -17.16 5.96
CA GLN A 16 4.02 -18.31 6.45
C GLN A 16 3.71 -18.67 7.91
N CYS A 17 3.45 -17.66 8.76
CA CYS A 17 3.13 -17.82 10.18
C CYS A 17 1.63 -17.76 10.48
N CYS A 18 0.75 -17.97 9.49
CA CYS A 18 -0.71 -17.98 9.69
C CYS A 18 -1.33 -19.22 9.05
N ASP A 19 -2.12 -19.94 9.83
CA ASP A 19 -2.85 -21.12 9.36
C ASP A 19 -4.38 -20.89 9.25
N SER A 20 -4.82 -19.61 9.22
CA SER A 20 -6.23 -19.28 9.06
C SER A 20 -6.78 -19.80 7.74
N LYS A 21 -7.99 -20.36 7.77
CA LYS A 21 -8.72 -20.89 6.60
C LYS A 21 -10.02 -20.14 6.32
N VAL A 22 -10.36 -19.17 7.16
CA VAL A 22 -11.60 -18.39 7.08
C VAL A 22 -11.35 -17.07 6.35
N GLU A 23 -12.36 -16.60 5.63
CA GLU A 23 -12.40 -15.28 4.99
C GLU A 23 -11.16 -14.93 4.16
N LEU A 24 -10.70 -15.88 3.35
CA LEU A 24 -9.55 -15.68 2.47
C LEU A 24 -9.95 -14.81 1.27
N LYS A 25 -9.19 -13.74 1.03
CA LYS A 25 -9.30 -12.86 -0.14
C LYS A 25 -8.05 -13.00 -1.00
N SER A 26 -8.21 -12.83 -2.31
CA SER A 26 -7.11 -12.92 -3.27
C SER A 26 -6.51 -11.54 -3.50
N TYR A 27 -5.18 -11.44 -3.43
CA TYR A 27 -4.44 -10.22 -3.67
C TYR A 27 -3.36 -10.48 -4.73
N GLU A 28 -3.19 -9.54 -5.65
CA GLU A 28 -2.06 -9.55 -6.58
C GLU A 28 -0.86 -8.88 -5.92
N VAL A 29 0.24 -9.62 -5.81
CA VAL A 29 1.47 -9.15 -5.16
C VAL A 29 2.65 -9.31 -6.10
N ASN A 30 3.49 -8.28 -6.16
CA ASN A 30 4.71 -8.34 -6.94
C ASN A 30 5.77 -9.14 -6.15
N PHE A 31 6.01 -10.38 -6.57
CA PHE A 31 6.97 -11.28 -5.96
C PHE A 31 8.34 -11.13 -6.63
N LYS A 32 9.32 -10.68 -5.86
CA LYS A 32 10.70 -10.51 -6.32
C LYS A 32 11.52 -11.72 -5.90
N TYR A 33 12.27 -12.30 -6.84
CA TYR A 33 13.13 -13.45 -6.60
C TYR A 33 14.44 -13.33 -7.38
N VAL A 34 15.41 -14.18 -7.06
CA VAL A 34 16.69 -14.24 -7.79
C VAL A 34 16.77 -15.56 -8.50
N GLU A 35 16.99 -15.53 -9.81
CA GLU A 35 17.17 -16.71 -10.65
C GLU A 35 18.47 -16.54 -11.42
N ALA A 36 19.36 -17.53 -11.38
CA ALA A 36 20.67 -17.47 -12.04
C ALA A 36 21.49 -16.19 -11.74
N GLY A 37 21.34 -15.61 -10.55
CA GLY A 37 22.04 -14.39 -10.13
C GLY A 37 21.41 -13.07 -10.59
N THR A 38 20.29 -13.10 -11.33
CA THR A 38 19.54 -11.91 -11.75
C THR A 38 18.27 -11.72 -10.92
N HIS A 39 17.94 -10.47 -10.62
CA HIS A 39 16.70 -10.12 -9.91
C HIS A 39 15.51 -10.13 -10.86
N GLN A 40 14.60 -11.06 -10.63
CA GLN A 40 13.37 -11.23 -11.37
C GLN A 40 12.16 -10.76 -10.54
N GLN A 41 11.08 -10.44 -11.22
CA GLN A 41 9.81 -10.05 -10.62
C GLN A 41 8.67 -10.73 -11.33
N ALA A 42 7.70 -11.25 -10.57
CA ALA A 42 6.51 -11.88 -11.09
C ALA A 42 5.29 -11.43 -10.29
N LEU A 43 4.20 -11.12 -10.98
CA LEU A 43 2.93 -10.84 -10.32
C LEU A 43 2.26 -12.17 -9.96
N VAL A 44 2.01 -12.39 -8.67
CA VAL A 44 1.40 -13.64 -8.18
C VAL A 44 0.12 -13.35 -7.41
N LYS A 45 -0.82 -14.29 -7.47
CA LYS A 45 -2.08 -14.23 -6.72
C LYS A 45 -1.92 -14.96 -5.39
N ALA A 46 -2.00 -14.23 -4.28
CA ALA A 46 -1.92 -14.78 -2.93
C ALA A 46 -3.28 -14.71 -2.23
N ARG A 47 -3.68 -15.78 -1.55
CA ARG A 47 -4.87 -15.80 -0.68
C ARG A 47 -4.47 -15.44 0.74
N LEU A 48 -5.04 -14.38 1.33
CA LEU A 48 -4.74 -13.94 2.69
C LEU A 48 -6.04 -13.73 3.47
N CYS A 49 -5.99 -13.97 4.78
CA CYS A 49 -7.05 -13.50 5.68
C CYS A 49 -6.93 -11.98 5.91
N ASP A 50 -8.01 -11.36 6.35
CA ASP A 50 -8.09 -9.91 6.59
C ASP A 50 -6.94 -9.31 7.44
N PRO A 51 -6.53 -9.89 8.58
CA PRO A 51 -5.42 -9.33 9.35
C PRO A 51 -4.08 -9.40 8.59
N CYS A 52 -3.82 -10.50 7.87
CA CYS A 52 -2.59 -10.64 7.08
C CYS A 52 -2.58 -9.73 5.85
N ALA A 53 -3.74 -9.50 5.24
CA ALA A 53 -3.90 -8.51 4.16
C ALA A 53 -3.64 -7.08 4.64
N TYR A 54 -4.08 -6.74 5.85
CA TYR A 54 -3.76 -5.45 6.45
C TYR A 54 -2.23 -5.27 6.64
N MET A 55 -1.55 -6.29 7.15
CA MET A 55 -0.08 -6.27 7.32
C MET A 55 0.65 -6.11 5.99
N LEU A 56 0.17 -6.76 4.92
CA LEU A 56 0.72 -6.62 3.57
C LEU A 56 0.77 -5.15 3.11
N HIS A 57 -0.26 -4.36 3.44
CA HIS A 57 -0.37 -2.96 3.03
C HIS A 57 0.10 -1.95 4.08
N TYR A 58 0.48 -2.40 5.28
CA TYR A 58 0.78 -1.56 6.43
C TYR A 58 1.80 -0.45 6.13
N HIS A 59 2.92 -0.77 5.48
CA HIS A 59 3.93 0.24 5.14
C HIS A 59 3.41 1.34 4.20
N ARG A 60 2.55 1.00 3.24
CA ARG A 60 1.93 1.96 2.31
C ARG A 60 0.90 2.82 3.05
N LEU A 61 0.08 2.21 3.90
CA LEU A 61 -0.90 2.90 4.73
C LEU A 61 -0.23 3.88 5.70
N ALA A 62 0.79 3.43 6.45
CA ALA A 62 1.56 4.28 7.36
C ALA A 62 2.32 5.41 6.62
N LYS A 63 2.79 5.18 5.38
CA LYS A 63 3.38 6.25 4.56
C LYS A 63 2.33 7.26 4.10
N ARG A 64 1.13 6.81 3.71
CA ARG A 64 0.00 7.68 3.34
C ARG A 64 -0.41 8.56 4.51
N GLU A 65 -0.57 7.98 5.70
CA GLU A 65 -0.94 8.71 6.92
C GLU A 65 0.10 9.78 7.29
N ARG A 66 1.40 9.44 7.26
CA ARG A 66 2.46 10.44 7.48
C ARG A 66 2.45 11.55 6.42
N ARG A 67 2.18 11.23 5.15
CA ARG A 67 2.09 12.22 4.07
C ARG A 67 0.87 13.12 4.25
N TRP A 68 -0.26 12.56 4.68
CA TRP A 68 -1.46 13.32 5.03
C TRP A 68 -1.20 14.31 6.17
N SER A 69 -0.60 13.86 7.27
CA SER A 69 -0.24 14.73 8.40
C SER A 69 0.76 15.82 8.00
N ARG A 70 1.74 15.51 7.13
CA ARG A 70 2.68 16.50 6.57
C ARG A 70 2.03 17.47 5.58
N GLY A 71 1.04 17.02 4.81
CA GLY A 71 0.26 17.85 3.89
C GLY A 71 -0.62 18.84 4.64
N CYS A 72 -1.26 18.40 5.73
CA CYS A 72 -2.01 19.28 6.63
C CYS A 72 -1.11 20.37 7.23
N TYR A 73 0.12 20.03 7.65
CA TYR A 73 1.11 21.01 8.13
C TYR A 73 1.49 22.06 7.07
N LYS A 74 1.71 21.65 5.82
CA LYS A 74 2.01 22.59 4.72
C LYS A 74 0.81 23.49 4.40
N ARG A 75 -0.40 22.93 4.31
CA ARG A 75 -1.64 23.69 4.06
C ARG A 75 -1.93 24.72 5.14
N ALA A 76 -1.69 24.38 6.42
CA ALA A 76 -1.83 25.33 7.53
C ALA A 76 -0.80 26.48 7.47
N ARG A 77 0.43 26.21 7.00
CA ARG A 77 1.45 27.25 6.80
C ARG A 77 1.12 28.17 5.63
N THR A 78 0.73 27.63 4.47
CA THR A 78 0.35 28.45 3.31
C THR A 78 -0.90 29.27 3.60
N ALA A 79 -1.90 28.70 4.31
CA ALA A 79 -3.08 29.44 4.73
C ALA A 79 -2.73 30.67 5.59
N ARG A 80 -1.81 30.54 6.56
CA ARG A 80 -1.34 31.69 7.35
C ARG A 80 -0.58 32.74 6.53
N VAL A 81 0.17 32.32 5.51
CA VAL A 81 0.87 33.24 4.59
C VAL A 81 -0.12 34.00 3.71
N VAL A 82 -1.15 33.32 3.17
CA VAL A 82 -2.22 33.94 2.37
C VAL A 82 -3.04 34.93 3.21
N SER A 83 -3.27 34.66 4.49
CA SER A 83 -3.95 35.61 5.39
C SER A 83 -3.14 36.88 5.65
N ASN A 84 -1.81 36.84 5.50
CA ASN A 84 -0.91 37.94 5.85
C ASN A 84 -0.38 38.72 4.63
N ILE A 85 -0.58 38.21 3.42
CA ILE A 85 -0.22 38.88 2.16
C ILE A 85 -1.53 39.29 1.48
N GLY A 86 -1.93 40.55 1.68
CA GLY A 86 -2.95 41.17 0.84
C GLY A 86 -2.47 41.18 -0.62
N SER A 87 -3.17 40.42 -1.46
CA SER A 87 -3.18 40.48 -2.93
C SER A 87 -1.82 40.59 -3.65
N ALA A 88 -1.21 39.44 -4.00
CA ALA A 88 -0.34 39.36 -5.18
C ALA A 88 -0.33 37.92 -5.76
N SER A 89 -1.02 37.79 -6.89
CA SER A 89 -0.83 36.89 -8.06
C SER A 89 -0.29 35.47 -7.92
N ASP A 90 -1.08 34.54 -8.51
CA ASP A 90 -0.69 33.28 -9.16
C ASP A 90 0.25 32.32 -8.42
N VAL A 91 -0.34 31.40 -7.66
CA VAL A 91 0.25 30.07 -7.44
C VAL A 91 -0.78 29.06 -7.89
N GLY A 92 -0.44 28.36 -8.97
CA GLY A 92 -1.23 27.29 -9.58
C GLY A 92 -1.88 26.41 -8.53
N SER A 93 -3.20 26.37 -8.58
CA SER A 93 -4.01 25.35 -7.94
C SER A 93 -3.80 24.05 -8.71
N GLU A 94 -2.68 23.38 -8.48
CA GLU A 94 -2.61 21.94 -8.69
C GLU A 94 -3.53 21.32 -7.64
N SER A 95 -4.80 21.20 -8.03
CA SER A 95 -5.76 20.31 -7.40
C SER A 95 -5.07 18.95 -7.27
N CYS A 96 -4.89 18.50 -6.03
CA CYS A 96 -4.58 17.10 -5.81
C CYS A 96 -5.87 16.35 -6.12
N SER A 97 -6.02 15.96 -7.39
CA SER A 97 -7.00 14.95 -7.75
C SER A 97 -6.68 13.71 -6.92
N ASP A 98 -7.61 13.34 -6.06
CA ASP A 98 -7.63 12.06 -5.36
C ASP A 98 -7.82 10.96 -6.42
N ASP A 99 -6.74 10.58 -7.11
CA ASP A 99 -6.75 9.41 -7.97
C ASP A 99 -6.61 8.16 -7.08
N ALA A 100 -7.75 7.74 -6.54
CA ALA A 100 -7.95 6.40 -6.03
C ALA A 100 -7.98 5.42 -7.21
N GLY A 101 -6.82 5.23 -7.86
CA GLY A 101 -6.60 4.14 -8.79
C GLY A 101 -6.46 2.83 -8.02
N ASP A 102 -7.56 2.09 -7.92
CA ASP A 102 -7.58 0.65 -7.63
C ASP A 102 -7.25 -0.07 -8.96
N GLY A 103 -6.13 -0.78 -8.97
CA GLY A 103 -5.61 -1.52 -10.12
C GLY A 103 -4.52 -2.49 -9.68
#